data_AF-A0AAU4TUP3-F1
#
_entry.id   AF-A0AAU4TUP3-F1
#
_cell.length_a   1.000
_cell.length_b   1.000
_cell.length_c   1.000
_cell.angle_alpha   90.00
_cell.angle_beta   90.00
_cell.angle_gamma   90.00
#
_symmetry.space_group_name_H-M   'P 1'
#
loop_
_entity.id
_entity.type
_entity.pdbx_description
1 polymer ?
#
loop_
_entity_poly.entity_id
_entity_poly.type
_entity_poly.pdbx_seq_one_letter_code
_entity_poly.pdbx_strand_id
1 'polypeptide(L)'
;MGVWDLLLVGLVMLFGLVGVLVPGVPGSWFVWAAVLWWALKDPQPVAWGVLVGATAALFLSQVVRWALPPRRLRASGATARMGVYAGAGAFLGFVLIPVLGAIPGFMAGIYVSERLRFGRHGEAKAALRTAMRSGGSSVLTELFTCLLIMGAWLGTVFWG
;
A
#
# COMPACT_ATOMS: atom_id res chain seq x y z
N MET A 1 -22.92 -3.02 -12.18
CA MET A 1 -22.94 -3.11 -10.70
C MET A 1 -23.67 -1.92 -10.08
N GLY A 2 -24.23 -2.03 -8.87
CA GLY A 2 -24.82 -0.87 -8.16
C GLY A 2 -23.77 -0.03 -7.42
N VAL A 3 -24.07 1.23 -7.12
CA VAL A 3 -23.16 2.14 -6.37
C VAL A 3 -22.75 1.57 -5.02
N TRP A 4 -23.67 0.92 -4.31
CA TRP A 4 -23.41 0.28 -3.03
C TRP A 4 -22.37 -0.85 -3.13
N ASP A 5 -22.38 -1.64 -4.21
CA ASP A 5 -21.39 -2.70 -4.43
C ASP A 5 -19.99 -2.11 -4.63
N LEU A 6 -19.88 -1.03 -5.39
CA LEU A 6 -18.62 -0.32 -5.62
C LEU A 6 -18.07 0.28 -4.33
N LEU A 7 -18.94 0.86 -3.49
CA LEU A 7 -18.55 1.37 -2.18
C LEU A 7 -18.03 0.26 -1.26
N LEU A 8 -18.67 -0.90 -1.27
CA LEU A 8 -18.20 -2.07 -0.50
C LEU A 8 -16.84 -2.55 -1.00
N VAL A 9 -16.65 -2.66 -2.32
CA VAL A 9 -15.37 -3.03 -2.93
C VAL A 9 -14.27 -2.04 -2.55
N GLY A 10 -14.54 -0.74 -2.66
CA GLY A 10 -13.63 0.32 -2.24
C GLY A 10 -13.27 0.25 -0.76
N LEU A 11 -14.26 -0.02 0.11
CA LEU A 11 -14.05 -0.16 1.55
C LEU A 11 -13.16 -1.37 1.87
N VAL A 12 -13.39 -2.52 1.23
CA VAL A 12 -12.55 -3.72 1.41
C VAL A 12 -11.12 -3.46 0.95
N MET A 13 -10.93 -2.73 -0.15
CA MET A 13 -9.58 -2.33 -0.59
C MET A 13 -8.89 -1.37 0.38
N LEU A 14 -9.63 -0.41 0.97
CA LEU A 14 -9.10 0.47 2.02
C LEU A 14 -8.70 -0.33 3.26
N PHE A 15 -9.50 -1.31 3.68
CA PHE A 15 -9.13 -2.24 4.75
C PHE A 15 -7.87 -3.04 4.39
N GLY A 16 -7.74 -3.48 3.14
CA GLY A 16 -6.53 -4.12 2.63
C GLY A 16 -5.29 -3.23 2.73
N LEU A 17 -5.39 -1.96 2.31
CA LEU A 17 -4.30 -0.98 2.45
C LEU A 17 -3.88 -0.76 3.91
N VAL A 18 -4.85 -0.60 4.81
CA VAL A 18 -4.58 -0.47 6.25
C VAL A 18 -3.94 -1.76 6.79
N GLY A 19 -4.42 -2.92 6.34
CA GLY A 19 -3.90 -4.23 6.69
C GLY A 19 -2.43 -4.41 6.33
N VAL A 20 -1.94 -3.83 5.22
CA VAL A 20 -0.51 -3.90 4.84
C VAL A 20 0.40 -3.24 5.89
N LEU A 21 -0.10 -2.19 6.57
CA LEU A 21 0.66 -1.49 7.61
C LEU A 21 0.75 -2.29 8.92
N VAL A 22 -0.15 -3.26 9.12
CA VAL A 22 -0.20 -4.09 10.32
C VAL A 22 0.59 -5.38 10.08
N PRO A 23 1.70 -5.63 10.80
CA PRO A 23 2.44 -6.86 10.65
C PRO A 23 1.60 -8.08 11.02
N GLY A 24 1.60 -9.09 10.15
CA GLY A 24 0.84 -10.32 10.31
C GLY A 24 -0.51 -10.34 9.58
N VAL A 25 -1.01 -9.18 9.13
CA VAL A 25 -2.23 -9.11 8.33
C VAL A 25 -1.87 -9.14 6.84
N PRO A 26 -2.43 -10.08 6.05
CA PRO A 26 -2.20 -10.14 4.61
C PRO A 26 -3.05 -9.10 3.88
N GLY A 27 -2.70 -7.81 3.99
CA GLY A 27 -3.45 -6.71 3.38
C GLY A 27 -3.66 -6.84 1.87
N SER A 28 -2.64 -7.31 1.15
CA SER A 28 -2.71 -7.58 -0.30
C SER A 28 -3.79 -8.58 -0.70
N TRP A 29 -4.07 -9.58 0.15
CA TRP A 29 -5.11 -10.56 -0.12
C TRP A 29 -6.51 -9.95 -0.06
N PHE A 30 -6.75 -9.00 0.84
CA PHE A 30 -8.02 -8.27 0.88
C PHE A 30 -8.23 -7.42 -0.36
N VAL A 31 -7.18 -6.74 -0.84
CA VAL A 31 -7.24 -5.95 -2.08
C VAL A 31 -7.53 -6.86 -3.29
N TRP A 32 -6.82 -7.99 -3.40
CA TRP A 32 -7.07 -8.95 -4.46
C TRP A 32 -8.48 -9.55 -4.41
N ALA A 33 -8.94 -9.95 -3.21
CA ALA A 33 -10.28 -10.50 -3.03
C ALA A 33 -11.38 -9.49 -3.41
N ALA A 34 -11.18 -8.20 -3.12
CA ALA A 34 -12.10 -7.15 -3.55
C ALA A 34 -12.17 -7.04 -5.08
N VAL A 35 -11.02 -7.07 -5.77
CA VAL A 35 -10.95 -7.05 -7.23
C VAL A 35 -11.55 -8.31 -7.84
N LEU A 36 -11.26 -9.48 -7.28
CA LEU A 36 -11.86 -10.75 -7.71
C LEU A 36 -13.37 -10.71 -7.59
N TRP A 37 -13.88 -10.30 -6.42
CA TRP A 37 -15.32 -10.18 -6.20
C TRP A 37 -15.97 -9.23 -7.20
N TRP A 38 -15.34 -8.07 -7.44
CA TRP A 38 -15.80 -7.11 -8.42
C TRP A 38 -15.84 -7.68 -9.85
N ALA A 39 -14.76 -8.33 -10.29
CA ALA A 39 -14.66 -8.93 -11.61
C ALA A 39 -15.64 -10.10 -11.83
N LEU A 40 -15.95 -10.86 -10.79
CA LEU A 40 -16.94 -11.94 -10.87
C LEU A 40 -18.37 -11.42 -10.94
N LYS A 41 -18.65 -10.30 -10.28
CA LYS A 41 -19.98 -9.69 -10.21
C LYS A 41 -20.34 -8.89 -11.46
N ASP A 42 -19.35 -8.24 -12.08
CA ASP A 42 -19.53 -7.50 -13.34
C ASP A 42 -18.48 -7.97 -14.36
N PRO A 43 -18.69 -9.14 -14.99
CA PRO A 43 -17.68 -9.78 -15.83
C PRO A 43 -17.54 -9.04 -17.17
N GLN A 44 -16.62 -8.09 -17.19
CA GLN A 44 -16.22 -7.36 -18.40
C GLN A 44 -14.75 -7.64 -18.76
N PRO A 45 -14.36 -7.56 -20.05
CA PRO A 45 -12.96 -7.77 -20.46
C PRO A 45 -11.97 -6.91 -19.68
N VAL A 46 -12.35 -5.66 -19.39
CA VAL A 46 -11.54 -4.72 -18.60
C VAL A 46 -11.39 -5.20 -17.16
N ALA A 47 -12.46 -5.72 -16.54
CA ALA A 47 -12.43 -6.21 -15.16
C ALA A 47 -11.51 -7.44 -15.01
N TRP A 48 -11.55 -8.35 -15.98
CA TRP A 48 -10.61 -9.46 -16.06
C TRP A 48 -9.16 -9.00 -16.26
N GLY A 49 -8.94 -7.97 -17.08
CA GLY A 49 -7.64 -7.34 -17.25
C GLY A 49 -7.06 -6.80 -15.94
N VAL A 50 -7.89 -6.11 -15.13
CA VAL A 50 -7.49 -5.63 -13.80
C VAL A 50 -7.18 -6.79 -12.85
N LEU A 51 -7.99 -7.86 -12.85
CA LEU A 51 -7.74 -9.04 -11.99
C LEU A 51 -6.44 -9.76 -12.36
N VAL A 52 -6.18 -9.98 -13.65
CA VAL A 52 -4.92 -10.58 -14.13
C VAL A 52 -3.74 -9.68 -13.80
N GLY A 53 -3.86 -8.37 -14.06
CA GLY A 53 -2.86 -7.37 -13.71
C GLY A 53 -2.56 -7.32 -12.21
N ALA A 54 -3.60 -7.35 -11.37
CA ALA A 54 -3.47 -7.40 -9.92
C ALA A 54 -2.75 -8.66 -9.45
N THR A 55 -3.09 -9.81 -10.02
CA THR A 55 -2.44 -11.10 -9.71
C THR A 55 -0.97 -11.06 -10.10
N ALA A 56 -0.64 -10.59 -11.30
CA ALA A 56 0.74 -10.45 -11.76
C ALA A 56 1.54 -9.45 -10.91
N ALA A 57 0.95 -8.32 -10.56
CA ALA A 57 1.57 -7.30 -9.73
C ALA A 57 1.85 -7.79 -8.31
N LEU A 58 0.90 -8.52 -7.69
CA LEU A 58 1.09 -9.14 -6.39
C LEU A 58 2.14 -10.25 -6.42
N PHE A 59 2.15 -11.07 -7.46
CA PHE A 59 3.18 -12.09 -7.65
C PHE A 59 4.57 -11.45 -7.76
N LEU A 60 4.72 -10.40 -8.58
CA LEU A 60 5.96 -9.65 -8.70
C LEU A 60 6.37 -9.00 -7.37
N SER A 61 5.41 -8.42 -6.64
CA SER A 61 5.62 -7.87 -5.30
C SER A 61 6.15 -8.92 -4.34
N GLN A 62 5.60 -10.14 -4.37
CA GLN A 62 6.05 -11.25 -3.56
C GLN A 62 7.49 -11.67 -3.90
N VAL A 63 7.82 -11.78 -5.19
CA VAL A 63 9.18 -12.10 -5.66
C VAL A 63 10.18 -11.01 -5.22
N VAL A 64 9.84 -9.74 -5.40
CA VAL A 64 10.70 -8.61 -4.95
C VAL A 64 10.88 -8.66 -3.44
N ARG A 65 9.82 -8.95 -2.68
CA ARG A 65 9.87 -9.06 -1.23
C ARG A 65 10.71 -10.22 -0.72
N TRP A 66 10.92 -11.27 -1.52
CA TRP A 66 11.87 -12.34 -1.19
C TRP A 66 13.33 -11.87 -1.22
N ALA A 67 13.67 -10.90 -2.07
CA ALA A 67 14.98 -10.28 -2.08
C ALA A 67 15.15 -9.18 -1.01
N LEU A 68 14.05 -8.71 -0.41
CA LEU A 68 14.05 -7.64 0.58
C LEU A 68 14.14 -8.16 2.02
N PRO A 69 14.60 -7.31 2.97
CA PRO A 69 14.69 -7.71 4.37
C PRO A 69 13.33 -8.15 4.93
N PRO A 70 13.27 -9.27 5.69
CA PRO A 70 12.04 -9.70 6.34
C PRO A 70 11.55 -8.64 7.33
N ARG A 71 10.23 -8.51 7.48
CA ARG A 71 9.58 -7.48 8.32
C ARG A 71 9.90 -7.68 9.80
N ARG A 72 11.02 -7.12 10.26
CA ARG A 72 11.44 -7.10 11.67
C ARG A 72 11.09 -5.75 12.31
N LEU A 73 9.84 -5.31 12.13
CA LEU A 73 9.35 -4.02 12.64
C LEU A 73 9.46 -3.89 14.17
N ARG A 74 9.41 -5.02 14.90
CA ARG A 74 9.64 -5.03 16.35
C ARG A 74 11.09 -4.70 16.74
N ALA A 75 12.06 -5.05 15.90
CA ALA A 75 13.48 -4.80 16.16
C ALA A 75 13.92 -3.39 15.70
N SER A 76 13.06 -2.66 14.98
CA SER A 76 13.40 -1.39 14.36
C SER A 76 12.95 -0.15 15.13
N GLY A 77 12.19 -0.34 16.22
CA GLY A 77 11.53 0.75 16.93
C GLY A 77 10.36 1.36 16.15
N ALA A 78 9.94 0.77 15.02
CA ALA A 78 8.80 1.25 14.23
C ALA A 78 7.51 1.13 15.05
N THR A 79 6.92 2.28 15.36
CA THR A 79 5.67 2.38 16.11
C THR A 79 4.48 2.31 15.15
N ALA A 80 3.32 1.83 15.60
CA ALA A 80 2.09 1.83 14.79
C ALA A 80 1.79 3.21 14.17
N ARG A 81 2.02 4.28 14.94
CA ARG A 81 1.89 5.67 14.49
C ARG A 81 2.78 6.00 13.29
N MET A 82 4.04 5.54 13.27
CA MET A 82 4.93 5.71 12.13
C MET A 82 4.38 5.01 10.88
N GLY A 83 3.84 3.79 11.04
CA GLY A 83 3.17 3.07 9.96
C GLY A 83 1.98 3.84 9.38
N VAL A 84 1.15 4.44 10.23
CA VAL A 84 0.02 5.28 9.80
C VAL A 84 0.48 6.50 9.00
N TYR A 85 1.48 7.25 9.48
CA TYR A 85 2.02 8.39 8.73
C TYR A 85 2.68 7.97 7.42
N ALA A 86 3.41 6.85 7.41
CA ALA A 86 4.02 6.30 6.20
C ALA A 86 2.97 5.90 5.17
N GLY A 87 1.93 5.19 5.59
CA GLY A 87 0.81 4.78 4.74
C GLY A 87 0.03 5.96 4.19
N ALA A 88 -0.33 6.92 5.05
CA ALA A 88 -1.01 8.14 4.66
C ALA A 88 -0.16 8.98 3.69
N GLY A 89 1.14 9.12 3.98
CA GLY A 89 2.08 9.82 3.11
C GLY A 89 2.19 9.15 1.73
N ALA A 90 2.25 7.82 1.67
CA ALA A 90 2.27 7.08 0.42
C ALA A 90 0.97 7.27 -0.39
N PHE A 91 -0.18 7.17 0.27
CA PHE A 91 -1.49 7.36 -0.35
C PHE A 91 -1.64 8.78 -0.91
N LEU A 92 -1.35 9.79 -0.10
CA LEU A 92 -1.40 11.20 -0.53
C LEU A 92 -0.39 11.48 -1.65
N GLY A 93 0.83 10.95 -1.53
CA GLY A 93 1.84 11.07 -2.58
C GLY A 93 1.39 10.44 -3.90
N PHE A 94 0.79 9.25 -3.84
CA PHE A 94 0.22 8.59 -5.03
C PHE A 94 -0.90 9.41 -5.66
N VAL A 95 -1.77 10.05 -4.87
CA VAL A 95 -2.85 10.89 -5.40
C VAL A 95 -2.30 12.18 -6.03
N LEU A 96 -1.30 12.81 -5.41
CA LEU A 96 -0.70 14.06 -5.89
C LEU A 96 0.16 13.87 -7.15
N ILE A 97 0.97 12.81 -7.17
CA ILE A 97 1.82 12.44 -8.30
C ILE A 97 1.57 10.96 -8.55
N PRO A 98 0.65 10.61 -9.47
CA PRO A 98 0.27 9.23 -9.77
C PRO A 98 1.48 8.33 -9.92
N VAL A 99 1.47 7.21 -9.19
CA VAL A 99 2.55 6.21 -9.15
C VAL A 99 3.83 6.72 -8.48
N LEU A 100 4.45 7.76 -9.01
CA LEU A 100 5.79 8.21 -8.58
C LEU A 100 5.80 8.80 -7.17
N GLY A 101 4.70 9.39 -6.70
CA GLY A 101 4.64 10.05 -5.41
C GLY A 101 4.49 9.10 -4.21
N ALA A 102 4.15 7.83 -4.42
CA ALA A 102 3.96 6.88 -3.32
C ALA A 102 5.25 6.61 -2.53
N ILE A 103 6.38 6.47 -3.24
CA ILE A 103 7.70 6.23 -2.63
C ILE A 103 8.17 7.43 -1.80
N PRO A 104 8.30 8.65 -2.35
CA PRO A 104 8.71 9.81 -1.57
C PRO A 104 7.67 10.15 -0.50
N GLY A 105 6.38 9.92 -0.77
CA GLY A 105 5.29 10.09 0.20
C GLY A 105 5.44 9.18 1.42
N PHE A 106 5.75 7.89 1.22
CA PHE A 106 6.00 6.95 2.30
C PHE A 106 7.20 7.37 3.16
N MET A 107 8.30 7.73 2.50
CA MET A 107 9.52 8.17 3.17
C MET A 107 9.30 9.47 3.95
N ALA A 108 8.59 10.43 3.35
CA ALA A 108 8.22 11.69 4.00
C ALA A 108 7.29 11.45 5.20
N GLY A 109 6.34 10.51 5.10
CA GLY A 109 5.46 10.11 6.19
C GLY A 109 6.24 9.60 7.41
N ILE A 110 7.18 8.67 7.20
CA ILE A 110 8.08 8.21 8.27
C ILE A 110 8.86 9.38 8.85
N TYR A 111 9.46 10.22 7.99
CA TYR A 111 10.27 11.36 8.40
C TYR A 111 9.49 12.36 9.27
N VAL A 112 8.28 12.73 8.84
CA VAL A 112 7.41 13.66 9.57
C VAL A 112 6.99 13.06 10.92
N SER A 113 6.66 11.77 10.97
CA SER A 113 6.28 11.11 12.22
C SER A 113 7.38 11.19 13.29
N GLU A 114 8.64 11.04 12.89
CA GLU A 114 9.79 11.12 13.78
C GLU A 114 10.18 12.56 14.09
N ARG A 115 10.02 13.48 13.12
CA ARG A 115 10.21 14.91 13.36
C ARG A 115 9.24 15.44 14.42
N LEU A 116 7.99 14.99 14.40
CA LEU A 116 6.97 15.36 15.39
C LEU A 116 7.24 14.72 16.77
N ARG A 117 8.02 13.63 16.83
CA ARG A 117 8.32 12.92 18.07
C ARG A 117 9.57 13.43 18.78
N PHE A 118 10.65 13.69 18.04
CA PHE A 118 11.96 14.04 18.61
C PHE A 118 12.47 15.43 18.22
N GLY A 119 11.83 16.13 17.28
CA GLY A 119 12.15 17.51 16.88
C GLY A 119 13.46 17.71 16.08
N ARG A 120 14.37 16.72 16.06
CA ARG A 120 15.70 16.84 15.42
C ARG A 120 15.77 16.14 14.07
N HIS A 121 16.30 16.85 13.06
CA HIS A 121 16.39 16.36 11.68
C HIS A 121 17.34 15.15 11.51
N GLY A 122 18.40 15.07 12.33
CA GLY A 122 19.37 13.97 12.30
C GLY A 122 18.78 12.63 12.75
N GLU A 123 18.00 12.66 13.83
CA GLU A 123 17.34 11.47 14.40
C GLU A 123 16.26 10.95 13.45
N ALA A 124 15.49 11.83 12.82
CA ALA A 124 14.48 11.43 11.83
C ALA A 124 15.08 10.73 10.59
N LYS A 125 16.24 11.18 10.10
CA LYS A 125 16.95 10.50 8.99
C LYS A 125 17.50 9.14 9.41
N ALA A 126 18.05 9.04 10.63
CA ALA A 126 18.54 7.78 11.17
C ALA A 126 17.39 6.77 11.34
N ALA A 127 16.26 7.21 11.92
CA ALA A 127 15.06 6.40 12.08
C ALA A 127 14.50 5.92 10.74
N LEU A 128 14.40 6.80 9.73
CA LEU A 128 14.00 6.42 8.37
C LEU A 128 14.91 5.33 7.79
N ARG A 129 16.24 5.50 7.90
CA ARG A 129 17.20 4.52 7.38
C ARG A 129 17.05 3.17 8.09
N THR A 130 16.89 3.18 9.42
CA THR A 130 16.68 1.97 10.22
C THR A 130 15.36 1.30 9.87
N ALA A 131 14.28 2.06 9.72
CA ALA A 131 12.97 1.56 9.32
C ALA A 131 13.02 0.90 7.93
N MET A 132 13.66 1.54 6.95
CA MET A 132 13.80 0.98 5.60
C MET A 132 14.63 -0.32 5.59
N ARG A 133 15.73 -0.38 6.34
CA ARG A 133 16.59 -1.58 6.45
C ARG A 133 15.94 -2.75 7.18
N SER A 134 14.98 -2.49 8.06
CA SER A 134 14.37 -3.50 8.95
C SER A 134 13.04 -4.05 8.44
N GLY A 135 12.65 -3.71 7.21
CA GLY A 135 11.43 -4.20 6.57
C GLY A 135 10.54 -3.12 5.97
N GLY A 136 10.89 -1.84 6.11
CA GLY A 136 10.17 -0.72 5.49
C GLY A 136 10.08 -0.86 3.97
N SER A 137 11.14 -1.33 3.29
CA SER A 137 11.09 -1.60 1.85
C SER A 137 10.05 -2.68 1.50
N SER A 138 9.93 -3.73 2.31
CA SER A 138 8.94 -4.80 2.09
C SER A 138 7.50 -4.30 2.30
N VAL A 139 7.28 -3.38 3.24
CA VAL A 139 5.99 -2.69 3.45
C VAL A 139 5.69 -1.75 2.28
N LEU A 140 6.66 -0.92 1.89
CA LEU A 140 6.55 0.00 0.78
C LEU A 140 6.17 -0.72 -0.52
N THR A 141 6.87 -1.80 -0.86
CA THR A 141 6.57 -2.58 -2.08
C THR A 141 5.15 -3.14 -2.06
N GLU A 142 4.71 -3.75 -0.95
CA GLU A 142 3.34 -4.29 -0.86
C GLU A 142 2.29 -3.19 -0.93
N LEU A 143 2.49 -2.09 -0.19
CA LEU A 143 1.57 -0.96 -0.16
C LEU A 143 1.48 -0.30 -1.54
N PHE A 144 2.62 -0.12 -2.21
CA PHE A 144 2.70 0.42 -3.55
C PHE A 144 1.94 -0.44 -4.57
N THR A 145 2.12 -1.77 -4.51
CA THR A 145 1.36 -2.69 -5.36
C THR A 145 -0.14 -2.58 -5.10
N CYS A 146 -0.56 -2.49 -3.84
CA CYS A 146 -1.97 -2.34 -3.50
C CYS A 146 -2.55 -1.00 -4.00
N LEU A 147 -1.78 0.09 -3.92
CA LEU A 147 -2.16 1.40 -4.47
C LEU A 147 -2.29 1.38 -5.99
N LEU A 148 -1.39 0.67 -6.69
CA LEU A 148 -1.50 0.47 -8.14
C LEU A 148 -2.77 -0.27 -8.52
N ILE A 149 -3.11 -1.34 -7.80
CA ILE A 149 -4.33 -2.11 -8.04
C ILE A 149 -5.57 -1.26 -7.78
N MET A 150 -5.59 -0.53 -6.66
CA MET A 150 -6.68 0.41 -6.34
C MET A 150 -6.80 1.50 -7.40
N GLY A 151 -5.69 2.08 -7.85
CA GLY A 151 -5.66 3.10 -8.90
C GLY A 151 -6.16 2.58 -10.24
N ALA A 152 -5.77 1.35 -10.62
CA ALA A 152 -6.28 0.70 -11.82
C ALA A 152 -7.79 0.47 -11.74
N TRP A 153 -8.29 -0.06 -10.61
CA TRP A 153 -9.72 -0.25 -10.40
C TRP A 153 -10.49 1.09 -10.43
N LEU A 154 -10.02 2.12 -9.72
CA LEU A 154 -10.63 3.44 -9.75
C LEU A 154 -10.67 4.01 -11.17
N GLY A 155 -9.55 3.89 -11.90
CA GLY A 155 -9.48 4.29 -13.31
C GLY A 155 -10.54 3.61 -14.15
N THR A 156 -10.77 2.30 -13.97
CA THR A 156 -11.83 1.59 -14.69
C THR A 156 -13.23 2.01 -14.30
N VAL A 157 -13.48 2.33 -13.02
CA VAL A 157 -14.80 2.76 -12.54
C VAL A 157 -15.15 4.18 -13.00
N PHE A 158 -14.15 5.05 -13.17
CA PHE A 158 -14.37 6.42 -13.64
C PHE A 158 -14.43 6.55 -15.16
N TRP A 159 -13.73 5.68 -15.90
CA TRP A 159 -13.59 5.77 -17.36
C TRP A 159 -14.42 4.75 -18.14
N GLY A 160 -14.96 3.74 -17.48
CA GLY A 160 -15.86 2.73 -18.04
C GLY A 160 -17.31 3.01 -17.69
#